data_AF-C5R836-F1
#
_entry.id   AF-C5R836-F1
#
_cell.length_a   1.000
_cell.length_b   1.000
_cell.length_c   1.000
_cell.angle_alpha   90.00
_cell.angle_beta   90.00
_cell.angle_gamma   90.00
#
_symmetry.space_group_name_H-M   'P 1'
#
loop_
_entity.id
_entity.type
_entity.pdbx_description
1 polymer ?
#
loop_
_entity_poly.entity_id
_entity_poly.type
_entity_poly.pdbx_seq_one_letter_code
_entity_poly.pdbx_strand_id
1 'polypeptide(L)' 'MEQEVLDRVGTLKGKMFSVQLHQDELLYHIGVNNTTFARVQKGIASKEKTNEVLSKAESYVNELWEARHEQ' A
#
# COMPACT_ATOMS: atom_id res chain seq x y z
N MET A 1 -7.49 -13.67 7.51
CA MET A 1 -7.62 -12.80 6.32
C MET A 1 -7.65 -11.33 6.75
N GLU A 2 -8.53 -10.94 7.66
CA GLU A 2 -8.60 -9.54 8.11
C GLU A 2 -7.32 -9.07 8.83
N GLN A 3 -6.76 -9.88 9.75
CA GLN A 3 -5.51 -9.56 10.43
C GLN A 3 -4.32 -9.39 9.49
N GLU A 4 -4.17 -10.30 8.52
CA GLU A 4 -3.11 -10.23 7.49
C GLU A 4 -3.18 -8.95 6.66
N VAL A 5 -4.39 -8.50 6.31
CA VAL A 5 -4.61 -7.24 5.59
C VAL A 5 -4.22 -6.03 6.46
N LEU A 6 -4.60 -6.04 7.74
CA LEU A 6 -4.23 -4.98 8.67
C LEU A 6 -2.73 -4.89 8.89
N ASP A 7 -2.05 -6.03 9.02
CA ASP A 7 -0.59 -6.10 9.20
C ASP A 7 0.11 -5.53 7.96
N ARG A 8 -0.28 -5.95 6.75
CA ARG A 8 0.25 -5.43 5.48
C ARG A 8 0.03 -3.93 5.32
N VAL A 9 -1.18 -3.45 5.62
CA VAL A 9 -1.49 -2.01 5.58
C VAL A 9 -0.66 -1.23 6.60
N GLY A 10 -0.43 -1.79 7.79
CA GLY A 10 0.43 -1.20 8.82
C GLY A 10 1.87 -1.05 8.35
N THR A 11 2.46 -2.14 7.82
CA THR A 11 3.82 -2.12 7.24
C THR A 11 3.93 -1.12 6.09
N LEU A 12 2.97 -1.13 5.18
CA LEU A 12 2.92 -0.20 4.04
C LEU A 12 2.94 1.25 4.51
N LYS A 13 2.08 1.62 5.47
CA LYS A 13 2.04 2.98 6.04
C LYS A 13 3.34 3.37 6.73
N GLY A 14 3.97 2.46 7.46
CA GLY A 14 5.26 2.69 8.10
C GLY A 14 6.36 3.02 7.08
N LYS A 15 6.44 2.26 5.99
CA LYS A 15 7.39 2.52 4.91
C LYS A 15 7.08 3.81 4.15
N MET A 16 5.81 4.07 3.82
CA MET A 16 5.39 5.33 3.20
C MET A 16 5.82 6.53 4.04
N PHE A 17 5.64 6.46 5.36
CA PHE A 17 6.05 7.52 6.27
C PHE A 17 7.57 7.75 6.26
N SER A 18 8.38 6.69 6.26
CA SER A 18 9.85 6.83 6.25
C SER A 18 10.40 7.39 4.94
N VAL A 19 9.69 7.22 3.83
CA VAL A 19 10.05 7.82 2.53
C VAL A 19 9.32 9.12 2.22
N GLN A 20 8.46 9.61 3.12
CA GLN A 20 7.62 10.80 2.93
C GLN A 20 6.70 10.71 1.70
N LEU A 21 6.20 9.51 1.40
CA LEU A 21 5.23 9.28 0.32
C LEU A 21 3.80 9.49 0.83
N HIS A 22 3.04 10.34 0.14
CA HIS A 22 1.63 10.57 0.45
C HIS A 22 0.72 9.53 -0.23
N GLN A 23 -0.48 9.32 0.34
CA GLN A 23 -1.41 8.30 -0.17
C GLN A 23 -1.88 8.61 -1.59
N ASP A 24 -2.17 9.86 -1.91
CA ASP A 24 -2.56 10.29 -3.25
C ASP A 24 -1.48 10.00 -4.30
N GLU A 25 -0.21 10.23 -3.96
CA GLU A 25 0.94 9.89 -4.82
C GLU A 25 1.03 8.37 -5.08
N LEU A 26 0.94 7.57 -4.01
CA LEU A 26 0.89 6.11 -4.11
C LEU A 26 -0.26 5.65 -5.01
N LEU A 27 -1.46 6.17 -4.77
CA LEU A 27 -2.69 5.80 -5.47
C LEU A 27 -2.65 6.17 -6.95
N TYR A 28 -2.08 7.33 -7.27
CA TYR A 28 -1.80 7.73 -8.64
C TYR A 28 -0.87 6.73 -9.33
N HIS A 29 0.24 6.37 -8.67
CA HIS A 29 1.24 5.46 -9.24
C HIS A 29 0.67 4.06 -9.51
N ILE A 30 -0.10 3.50 -8.58
CA ILE A 30 -0.65 2.14 -8.71
C ILE A 30 -1.96 2.08 -9.52
N GLY A 31 -2.48 3.24 -9.97
CA GLY A 31 -3.72 3.34 -10.75
C GLY A 31 -4.98 2.94 -9.96
N VAL A 32 -5.03 3.25 -8.67
CA VAL A 32 -6.14 2.86 -7.77
C VAL A 32 -6.77 4.12 -7.18
N ASN A 33 -8.10 4.24 -7.23
CA ASN A 33 -8.79 5.36 -6.61
C ASN A 33 -8.94 5.20 -5.08
N ASN A 34 -9.17 6.33 -4.39
CA ASN A 34 -9.34 6.37 -2.93
C ASN A 34 -10.45 5.43 -2.42
N THR A 35 -11.57 5.31 -3.15
CA THR A 35 -12.68 4.43 -2.75
C THR A 35 -12.27 2.96 -2.73
N THR A 36 -11.52 2.53 -3.73
CA THR A 36 -11.02 1.15 -3.83
C THR A 36 -10.03 0.86 -2.71
N PHE A 37 -9.09 1.79 -2.48
CA PHE A 37 -8.10 1.63 -1.42
C PHE A 37 -8.73 1.62 -0.03
N ALA A 38 -9.72 2.49 0.24
CA ALA A 38 -10.46 2.49 1.50
C ALA A 38 -11.20 1.17 1.74
N ARG A 39 -11.72 0.51 0.71
CA ARG A 39 -12.34 -0.82 0.84
C ARG A 39 -11.32 -1.89 1.16
N VAL A 40 -10.12 -1.82 0.58
CA VAL A 40 -9.00 -2.71 0.91
C VAL A 40 -8.56 -2.52 2.36
N GLN A 41 -8.38 -1.28 2.80
CA GLN A 41 -8.02 -0.95 4.19
C GLN A 41 -9.04 -1.44 5.22
N LYS A 42 -10.33 -1.48 4.84
CA LYS A 42 -11.42 -1.99 5.68
C LYS A 42 -11.65 -3.50 5.57
N GLY A 43 -10.88 -4.21 4.74
CA GLY A 43 -11.08 -5.65 4.50
C GLY A 43 -12.38 -6.00 3.77
N ILE A 44 -13.05 -5.04 3.12
CA ILE A 44 -14.35 -5.20 2.44
C ILE A 44 -14.18 -5.57 0.95
N ALA A 45 -12.99 -5.38 0.39
CA ALA A 45 -12.68 -5.80 -0.96
C ALA A 45 -12.53 -7.32 -1.07
N SER A 46 -12.76 -7.88 -2.27
CA SER A 46 -12.51 -9.31 -2.51
C SER A 46 -11.05 -9.65 -2.25
N LYS A 47 -10.76 -10.90 -1.86
CA LYS A 47 -9.38 -11.36 -1.60
C LYS A 47 -8.45 -11.09 -2.79
N GLU A 48 -8.92 -11.35 -4.00
CA GLU A 48 -8.19 -11.07 -5.24
C GLU A 48 -7.85 -9.58 -5.37
N LYS A 49 -8.84 -8.70 -5.19
CA LYS A 49 -8.63 -7.26 -5.33
C LYS A 49 -7.74 -6.70 -4.23
N THR A 50 -7.91 -7.18 -3.01
CA THR A 50 -7.06 -6.84 -1.86
C THR A 50 -5.61 -7.21 -2.15
N ASN A 51 -5.35 -8.43 -2.66
CA ASN A 51 -4.00 -8.85 -3.01
C ASN A 51 -3.42 -8.03 -4.16
N GLU A 52 -4.17 -7.80 -5.23
CA GLU A 52 -3.72 -6.99 -6.36
C GLU A 52 -3.29 -5.58 -5.92
N VAL A 53 -4.13 -4.89 -5.12
CA VAL A 53 -3.88 -3.52 -4.67
C VAL A 53 -2.70 -3.46 -3.70
N LEU A 54 -2.66 -4.35 -2.70
CA LEU A 54 -1.59 -4.33 -1.71
C LEU A 54 -0.25 -4.72 -2.34
N SER A 55 -0.20 -5.71 -3.25
CA SER A 55 1.05 -6.10 -3.90
C SER A 55 1.62 -5.00 -4.80
N LYS A 56 0.78 -4.26 -5.54
CA LYS A 56 1.24 -3.09 -6.31
C LYS A 56 1.78 -2.00 -5.39
N ALA A 57 1.07 -1.72 -4.29
CA ALA A 57 1.48 -0.69 -3.34
C ALA A 57 2.80 -1.06 -2.63
N GLU A 58 2.92 -2.32 -2.20
CA GLU A 58 4.13 -2.85 -1.55
C GLU A 58 5.33 -2.78 -2.48
N SER A 59 5.20 -3.17 -3.76
CA SER A 59 6.30 -3.09 -4.73
C SER A 59 6.84 -1.66 -4.84
N TYR A 60 5.96 -0.70 -5.12
CA TYR A 60 6.37 0.68 -5.31
C TYR A 60 6.97 1.31 -4.04
N VAL A 61 6.33 1.07 -2.88
CA VAL A 61 6.85 1.60 -1.61
C VAL A 61 8.17 0.96 -1.22
N ASN A 62 8.38 -0.34 -1.52
CA ASN A 62 9.66 -0.99 -1.29
C ASN A 62 10.76 -0.39 -2.17
N GLU A 63 10.50 -0.18 -3.47
CA GLU A 63 11.46 0.47 -4.38
C GLU A 63 11.92 1.84 -3.87
N LEU A 64 10.99 2.68 -3.40
CA LEU A 64 11.31 3.97 -2.81
C LEU A 64 12.09 3.84 -1.49
N TRP A 65 11.73 2.84 -0.67
CA TRP A 65 12.35 2.60 0.63
C TRP A 65 13.81 2.16 0.47
N GLU A 66 14.07 1.18 -0.38
CA GLU A 66 15.45 0.72 -0.68
C GLU A 66 16.27 1.88 -1.26
N ALA A 67 15.75 2.63 -2.24
CA ALA A 67 16.45 3.77 -2.84
C ALA A 67 16.84 4.87 -1.84
N ARG A 68 16.13 4.97 -0.71
CA ARG A 68 16.40 5.94 0.36
C ARG A 68 17.34 5.40 1.46
N HIS A 69 17.43 4.08 1.64
CA HIS A 69 18.20 3.44 2.71
C HIS A 69 19.47 2.73 2.21
N GLU A 70 19.65 2.58 0.89
CA GLU A 70 20.92 2.19 0.25
C GLU A 70 21.88 3.38 0.01
N GLN A 71 21.52 4.59 0.48
CA GLN A 71 22.38 5.80 0.49
C GLN A 71 23.03 6.00 1.86
#